data_AF-A0A836U344-F1
#
_entry.id   AF-A0A836U344-F1
#
_cell.length_a   1.000
_cell.length_b   1.000
_cell.length_c   1.000
_cell.angle_alpha   90.00
_cell.angle_beta   90.00
_cell.angle_gamma   90.00
#
_symmetry.space_group_name_H-M   'P 1'
#
loop_
_entity.id
_entity.type
_entity.pdbx_description
1 polymer ?
#
loop_
_entity_poly.entity_id
_entity_poly.type
_entity_poly.pdbx_seq_one_letter_code
_entity_poly.pdbx_strand_id
1 'polypeptide(L)'
;MSDLGDFLRKFNECFSQGTRFILRAKKFNLVDTTFLRLLFKGNRKSIVLAVFLLLASQASLSESHRWWSLDYLAQSFAEIALKTEYGVKEKTISKWVGPIAFYYDHQVGDQKLHEYLTGLHLSHLTAITGIAFVAVDKKEKADLIISFTQEKFIRSALRQYMGRNSMQLVNHLTRNSVCVAHIKTTKGGGIKAARVLIPVDRARSHAKLVSCIVEELTQIMGLLNDADTVYPSIFNDKTYNELLTGLDYILLRVLYDNRVKVGMKVDEVMPVVHAILKEYQHRGVIHN
;
A
#
# COMPACT_ATOMS: atom_id res chain seq x y z
N MET A 1 24.40 33.09 9.17
CA MET A 1 25.72 32.45 9.22
C MET A 1 26.77 33.54 9.17
N SER A 2 27.25 33.99 10.33
CA SER A 2 28.38 34.91 10.44
C SER A 2 29.25 34.42 11.59
N ASP A 3 30.39 33.88 11.18
CA ASP A 3 31.59 33.56 11.93
C ASP A 3 31.51 32.47 13.02
N LEU A 4 31.78 31.24 12.57
CA LEU A 4 32.03 30.07 13.42
C LEU A 4 33.21 30.30 14.39
N GLY A 5 34.15 31.17 14.03
CA GLY A 5 35.27 31.54 14.89
C GLY A 5 34.83 32.30 16.14
N ASP A 6 33.82 33.17 16.01
CA ASP A 6 33.32 33.99 17.11
C ASP A 6 32.46 33.17 18.09
N PHE A 7 31.75 32.15 17.56
CA PHE A 7 31.06 31.15 18.37
C PHE A 7 32.04 30.32 19.21
N LEU A 8 33.12 29.82 18.58
CA LEU A 8 34.12 28.99 19.27
C LEU A 8 34.90 29.77 20.33
N ARG A 9 35.19 31.05 20.09
CA ARG A 9 35.84 31.93 21.07
C ARG A 9 34.96 32.14 22.31
N LYS A 10 33.70 32.51 22.12
CA LYS A 10 32.73 32.69 23.23
C LYS A 10 32.45 31.40 23.99
N PHE A 11 32.44 30.26 23.30
CA PHE A 11 32.25 28.96 23.93
C PHE A 11 33.44 28.59 24.85
N ASN A 12 34.67 28.89 24.44
CA ASN A 12 35.88 28.60 25.23
C ASN A 12 36.01 29.52 26.46
N GLU A 13 35.70 30.81 26.32
CA GLU A 13 35.68 31.75 27.45
C GLU A 13 34.66 31.34 28.52
N CYS A 14 33.48 30.89 28.09
CA CYS A 14 32.41 30.46 28.99
C CYS A 14 32.72 29.14 29.72
N PHE A 15 33.47 28.22 29.09
CA PHE A 15 33.85 26.94 29.71
C PHE A 15 34.90 27.11 30.82
N SER A 16 35.76 28.14 30.72
CA SER A 16 36.78 28.44 31.74
C SER A 16 36.18 28.84 33.11
N GLN A 17 34.92 29.27 33.14
CA GLN A 17 34.22 29.73 34.35
C GLN A 17 33.31 28.66 34.99
N GLY A 18 33.37 27.41 34.51
CA GLY A 18 32.74 26.26 35.18
C GLY A 18 31.20 26.24 35.18
N THR A 19 30.55 26.99 34.30
CA THR A 19 29.07 27.03 34.25
C THR A 19 28.50 25.94 33.32
N ARG A 20 27.51 25.16 33.80
CA ARG A 20 26.81 24.12 33.03
C ARG A 20 25.91 24.74 31.95
N PHE A 21 26.06 24.32 30.70
CA PHE A 21 25.06 24.58 29.65
C PHE A 21 23.99 23.47 29.60
N ILE A 22 22.72 23.87 29.56
CA ILE A 22 21.61 23.04 29.10
C ILE A 22 21.27 23.53 27.69
N LEU A 23 21.68 22.78 26.66
CA LEU A 23 21.23 23.01 25.29
C LEU A 23 19.81 22.47 25.15
N ARG A 24 18.82 23.37 25.08
CA ARG A 24 17.43 22.99 24.85
C ARG A 24 17.14 22.99 23.35
N ALA A 25 17.55 21.92 22.66
CA ALA A 25 17.05 21.60 21.33
C ALA A 25 15.78 20.74 21.50
N LYS A 26 14.64 21.20 20.96
CA LYS A 26 13.41 20.39 20.92
C LYS A 26 13.67 19.17 20.03
N LYS A 27 13.60 17.99 20.65
CA LYS A 27 13.74 16.62 20.09
C LYS A 27 15.16 16.24 19.67
N PHE A 28 15.93 15.71 20.61
CA PHE A 28 16.63 14.41 20.54
C PHE A 28 17.34 14.20 21.89
N ASN A 29 16.81 13.32 22.73
CA ASN A 29 17.51 12.82 23.91
C ASN A 29 18.28 11.57 23.50
N LEU A 30 19.58 11.70 23.27
CA LEU A 30 20.65 10.77 23.68
C LEU A 30 21.96 11.30 23.09
N VAL A 31 22.80 11.91 23.91
CA VAL A 31 24.24 11.89 23.66
C VAL A 31 24.87 11.48 24.97
N ASP A 32 25.19 10.19 25.05
CA ASP A 32 25.98 9.62 26.13
C ASP A 32 27.30 10.40 26.22
N THR A 33 27.50 11.07 27.36
CA THR A 33 28.67 11.92 27.65
C THR A 33 30.01 11.19 27.54
N THR A 34 29.98 9.86 27.42
CA THR A 34 31.14 9.00 27.17
C THR A 34 31.70 9.18 25.75
N PHE A 35 30.86 9.44 24.75
CA PHE A 35 31.27 9.53 23.34
C PHE A 35 32.05 10.82 23.03
N LEU A 36 31.68 11.92 23.67
CA LEU A 36 32.39 13.20 23.56
C LEU A 36 33.79 13.15 24.18
N ARG A 37 34.02 12.34 25.22
CA ARG A 37 35.36 12.17 25.83
C ARG A 37 36.35 11.46 24.90
N LEU A 38 35.88 10.57 24.02
CA LEU A 38 36.73 9.88 23.03
C LEU A 38 37.20 10.82 21.90
N LEU A 39 36.36 11.79 21.51
CA LEU A 39 36.70 12.79 20.50
C LEU A 39 37.78 13.78 20.96
N PHE A 40 37.86 14.10 22.25
CA PHE A 40 38.82 15.07 22.78
C PHE A 40 40.13 14.47 23.34
N LYS A 41 40.27 13.14 23.41
CA LYS A 41 41.51 12.44 23.81
C LYS A 41 42.19 11.64 22.69
N GLY A 42 41.58 11.52 21.51
CA GLY A 42 42.13 10.75 20.40
C GLY A 42 43.12 11.55 19.54
N ASN A 43 44.19 10.89 19.07
CA ASN A 43 45.08 11.42 18.02
C ASN A 43 44.25 11.80 16.77
N ARG A 44 44.74 12.72 15.92
CA ARG A 44 44.06 13.24 14.69
C ARG A 44 43.36 12.14 13.87
N LYS A 45 43.93 10.94 13.78
CA LYS A 45 43.34 9.78 13.07
C LYS A 45 42.03 9.28 13.70
N SER A 46 41.92 9.28 15.03
CA SER A 46 40.71 8.84 15.76
C SER A 46 39.56 9.84 15.66
N ILE A 47 39.88 11.14 15.60
CA ILE A 47 38.89 12.20 15.36
C ILE A 47 38.36 12.11 13.93
N VAL A 48 39.24 11.91 12.95
CA VAL A 48 38.84 11.71 11.55
C VAL A 48 37.96 10.48 11.40
N LEU A 49 38.30 9.36 12.04
CA LEU A 49 37.50 8.13 12.01
C LEU A 49 36.11 8.32 12.67
N ALA A 50 36.04 9.01 13.80
CA ALA A 50 34.78 9.29 14.48
C ALA A 50 33.88 10.25 13.67
N VAL A 51 34.47 11.26 13.02
CA VAL A 51 33.76 12.13 12.07
C VAL A 51 33.30 11.34 10.84
N PHE A 52 34.12 10.44 10.32
CA PHE A 52 33.74 9.56 9.20
C PHE A 52 32.59 8.62 9.57
N LEU A 53 32.59 8.06 10.78
CA LEU A 53 31.51 7.22 11.30
C LEU A 53 30.22 8.02 11.56
N LEU A 54 30.33 9.28 12.01
CA LEU A 54 29.19 10.20 12.16
C LEU A 54 28.63 10.67 10.81
N LEU A 55 29.48 10.87 9.80
CA LEU A 55 29.03 11.17 8.43
C LEU A 55 28.43 9.93 7.75
N ALA A 56 28.98 8.75 7.99
CA ALA A 56 28.44 7.49 7.50
C ALA A 56 27.09 7.13 8.16
N SER A 57 26.86 7.49 9.42
CA SER A 57 25.56 7.29 10.08
C SER A 57 24.49 8.29 9.63
N GLN A 58 24.88 9.45 9.09
CA GLN A 58 23.95 10.40 8.45
C GLN A 58 23.54 9.92 7.05
N ALA A 59 24.41 9.19 6.34
CA ALA A 59 24.09 8.65 5.01
C ALA A 59 23.01 7.55 5.05
N SER A 60 22.85 6.86 6.19
CA SER A 60 21.88 5.77 6.35
C SER A 60 20.53 6.20 6.96
N LEU A 61 20.34 7.50 7.23
CA LEU A 61 19.16 8.05 7.89
C LEU A 61 18.47 9.12 7.03
N SER A 62 18.18 8.81 5.76
CA SER A 62 17.12 9.48 4.99
C SER A 62 16.91 8.80 3.63
N GLU A 63 16.65 7.50 3.61
CA GLU A 63 15.85 6.95 2.52
C GLU A 63 14.39 6.91 3.00
N SER A 64 13.83 8.10 3.26
CA SER A 64 12.38 8.25 3.14
C SER A 64 12.08 7.90 1.69
N HIS A 65 11.72 6.64 1.40
CA HIS A 65 11.28 6.23 0.08
C HIS A 65 10.17 7.19 -0.31
N ARG A 66 10.47 8.12 -1.23
CA ARG A 66 9.50 9.07 -1.75
C ARG A 66 8.56 8.23 -2.59
N TRP A 67 7.47 7.78 -1.97
CA TRP A 67 6.51 6.91 -2.63
C TRP A 67 5.93 7.55 -3.90
N TRP A 68 6.03 8.88 -4.01
CA TRP A 68 5.62 9.68 -5.17
C TRP A 68 6.66 9.79 -6.29
N SER A 69 7.87 9.24 -6.13
CA SER A 69 8.85 9.20 -7.22
C SER A 69 8.36 8.33 -8.37
N LEU A 70 8.65 8.72 -9.62
CA LEU A 70 8.15 8.01 -10.80
C LEU A 70 8.61 6.55 -10.85
N ASP A 71 9.88 6.29 -10.50
CA ASP A 71 10.44 4.94 -10.50
C ASP A 71 9.75 4.06 -9.45
N TYR A 72 9.53 4.59 -8.24
CA TYR A 72 8.82 3.86 -7.20
C TYR A 72 7.36 3.59 -7.59
N LEU A 73 6.67 4.57 -8.18
CA LEU A 73 5.29 4.41 -8.65
C LEU A 73 5.19 3.35 -9.75
N ALA A 74 6.12 3.34 -10.71
CA ALA A 74 6.16 2.36 -11.78
C ALA A 74 6.46 0.95 -11.24
N GLN A 75 7.44 0.83 -10.33
CA GLN A 75 7.78 -0.44 -9.71
C GLN A 75 6.64 -0.97 -8.82
N SER A 76 5.98 -0.09 -8.08
CA SER A 76 4.79 -0.40 -7.28
C SER A 76 3.63 -0.88 -8.15
N PHE A 77 3.41 -0.24 -9.31
CA PHE A 77 2.41 -0.69 -10.27
C PHE A 77 2.73 -2.10 -10.80
N ALA A 78 3.99 -2.35 -11.17
CA ALA A 78 4.41 -3.67 -11.62
C ALA A 78 4.24 -4.74 -10.52
N GLU A 79 4.57 -4.40 -9.28
CA GLU A 79 4.41 -5.30 -8.14
C GLU A 79 2.94 -5.65 -7.90
N ILE A 80 2.07 -4.65 -7.81
CA ILE A 80 0.68 -4.84 -7.37
C ILE A 80 -0.23 -5.32 -8.51
N ALA A 81 -0.07 -4.78 -9.72
CA ALA A 81 -1.00 -5.03 -10.84
C ALA A 81 -0.56 -6.20 -11.74
N LEU A 82 0.75 -6.49 -11.82
CA LEU A 82 1.30 -7.47 -12.75
C LEU A 82 1.85 -8.72 -12.07
N LYS A 83 2.12 -8.69 -10.76
CA LYS A 83 2.35 -9.93 -10.01
C LYS A 83 1.04 -10.43 -9.43
N THR A 84 1.11 -11.64 -8.90
CA THR A 84 0.14 -12.13 -7.94
C THR A 84 0.89 -12.95 -6.92
N GLU A 85 0.28 -13.10 -5.75
CA GLU A 85 0.72 -14.03 -4.72
C GLU A 85 0.87 -15.48 -5.22
N TYR A 86 0.23 -15.85 -6.34
CA TYR A 86 0.17 -17.24 -6.83
C TYR A 86 0.58 -17.41 -8.31
N GLY A 87 1.75 -18.03 -8.55
CA GLY A 87 2.12 -18.71 -9.81
C GLY A 87 3.02 -17.94 -10.79
N VAL A 88 3.89 -18.68 -11.49
CA VAL A 88 5.06 -18.23 -12.31
C VAL A 88 4.72 -17.91 -13.78
N LYS A 89 3.45 -17.72 -14.16
CA LYS A 89 3.13 -17.44 -15.58
C LYS A 89 3.18 -15.95 -15.87
N GLU A 90 3.72 -15.58 -17.04
CA GLU A 90 3.63 -14.23 -17.63
C GLU A 90 2.23 -13.68 -17.44
N LYS A 91 2.12 -12.59 -16.68
CA LYS A 91 0.84 -11.99 -16.36
C LYS A 91 0.58 -10.77 -17.22
N THR A 92 -0.70 -10.57 -17.42
CA THR A 92 -1.25 -9.51 -18.24
C THR A 92 -2.19 -8.66 -17.41
N ILE A 93 -2.40 -7.42 -17.84
CA ILE A 93 -3.35 -6.51 -17.19
C ILE A 93 -4.74 -7.14 -17.16
N SER A 94 -5.26 -7.29 -15.95
CA SER A 94 -6.63 -7.73 -15.68
C SER A 94 -7.41 -6.59 -15.04
N LYS A 95 -8.40 -6.06 -15.74
CA LYS A 95 -9.30 -5.02 -15.21
C LYS A 95 -10.72 -5.16 -15.76
N TRP A 96 -11.67 -4.45 -15.16
CA TRP A 96 -13.02 -4.33 -15.70
C TRP A 96 -13.04 -3.38 -16.91
N VAL A 97 -13.91 -3.67 -17.88
CA VAL A 97 -14.07 -2.85 -19.10
C VAL A 97 -15.43 -2.12 -19.12
N GLY A 98 -16.35 -2.49 -18.24
CA GLY A 98 -17.68 -1.89 -18.15
C GLY A 98 -18.20 -1.86 -16.71
N PRO A 99 -19.45 -1.40 -16.51
CA PRO A 99 -20.08 -1.36 -15.20
C PRO A 99 -20.11 -2.73 -14.53
N ILE A 100 -20.06 -2.74 -13.21
CA ILE A 100 -20.02 -3.95 -12.38
C ILE A 100 -21.37 -4.11 -11.70
N ALA A 101 -22.13 -5.13 -12.06
CA ALA A 101 -23.34 -5.49 -11.33
C ALA A 101 -22.95 -6.19 -10.02
N PHE A 102 -23.40 -5.67 -8.87
CA PHE A 102 -23.02 -6.22 -7.56
C PHE A 102 -24.21 -6.58 -6.68
N TYR A 103 -24.01 -7.56 -5.80
CA TYR A 103 -25.00 -8.04 -4.83
C TYR A 103 -24.36 -8.23 -3.45
N TYR A 104 -25.06 -7.78 -2.40
CA TYR A 104 -24.69 -8.02 -1.01
C TYR A 104 -25.23 -9.37 -0.51
N ASP A 105 -24.35 -10.21 0.00
CA ASP A 105 -24.70 -11.49 0.63
C ASP A 105 -24.42 -11.41 2.13
N HIS A 106 -25.45 -11.09 2.91
CA HIS A 106 -25.36 -10.92 4.36
C HIS A 106 -25.73 -12.19 5.12
N GLN A 107 -24.76 -12.74 5.85
CA GLN A 107 -24.92 -13.92 6.73
C GLN A 107 -24.73 -13.54 8.22
N VAL A 108 -24.63 -12.25 8.50
CA VAL A 108 -24.41 -11.65 9.83
C VAL A 108 -25.27 -10.38 9.97
N GLY A 109 -25.35 -9.84 11.19
CA GLY A 109 -26.04 -8.57 11.49
C GLY A 109 -25.32 -7.33 10.94
N ASP A 110 -25.71 -6.14 11.40
CA ASP A 110 -25.12 -4.84 11.04
C ASP A 110 -25.10 -4.52 9.53
N GLN A 111 -26.06 -5.04 8.76
CA GLN A 111 -26.16 -4.86 7.31
C GLN A 111 -26.05 -3.38 6.89
N LYS A 112 -26.78 -2.49 7.57
CA LYS A 112 -26.74 -1.05 7.30
C LYS A 112 -25.33 -0.45 7.38
N LEU A 113 -24.52 -0.87 8.35
CA LEU A 113 -23.15 -0.37 8.50
C LEU A 113 -22.27 -0.89 7.37
N HIS A 114 -22.38 -2.19 7.07
CA HIS A 114 -21.61 -2.84 6.01
C HIS A 114 -21.91 -2.23 4.63
N GLU A 115 -23.18 -2.05 4.31
CA GLU A 115 -23.64 -1.42 3.06
C GLU A 115 -23.23 0.06 2.99
N TYR A 116 -23.28 0.79 4.11
CA TYR A 116 -22.79 2.17 4.17
C TYR A 116 -21.29 2.27 3.87
N LEU A 117 -20.45 1.48 4.56
CA LEU A 117 -18.99 1.49 4.38
C LEU A 117 -18.59 1.07 2.96
N THR A 118 -19.20 0.00 2.44
CA THR A 118 -18.96 -0.46 1.08
C THR A 118 -19.44 0.56 0.06
N GLY A 119 -20.65 1.12 0.22
CA GLY A 119 -21.20 2.13 -0.68
C GLY A 119 -20.31 3.37 -0.81
N LEU A 120 -19.75 3.86 0.30
CA LEU A 120 -18.78 4.94 0.30
C LEU A 120 -17.54 4.60 -0.54
N HIS A 121 -16.96 3.42 -0.32
CA HIS A 121 -15.76 3.01 -1.06
C HIS A 121 -16.03 2.71 -2.52
N LEU A 122 -17.16 2.07 -2.87
CA LEU A 122 -17.57 1.87 -4.26
C LEU A 122 -17.74 3.21 -4.99
N SER A 123 -18.35 4.20 -4.34
CA SER A 123 -18.45 5.56 -4.89
C SER A 123 -17.06 6.18 -5.11
N HIS A 124 -16.13 5.96 -4.19
CA HIS A 124 -14.74 6.44 -4.32
C HIS A 124 -14.04 5.77 -5.51
N LEU A 125 -14.15 4.45 -5.66
CA LEU A 125 -13.61 3.70 -6.79
C LEU A 125 -14.21 4.18 -8.13
N THR A 126 -15.53 4.43 -8.18
CA THR A 126 -16.17 5.02 -9.38
C THR A 126 -15.58 6.38 -9.71
N ALA A 127 -15.38 7.26 -8.72
CA ALA A 127 -14.80 8.58 -8.92
C ALA A 127 -13.35 8.52 -9.45
N ILE A 128 -12.57 7.52 -9.03
CA ILE A 128 -11.18 7.34 -9.48
C ILE A 128 -11.11 6.71 -10.87
N THR A 129 -11.89 5.65 -11.11
CA THR A 129 -11.71 4.74 -12.26
C THR A 129 -12.69 5.00 -13.40
N GLY A 130 -13.80 5.69 -13.13
CA GLY A 130 -14.92 5.83 -14.07
C GLY A 130 -15.80 4.58 -14.22
N ILE A 131 -15.48 3.47 -13.53
CA ILE A 131 -16.29 2.26 -13.56
C ILE A 131 -17.46 2.38 -12.57
N ALA A 132 -18.68 2.27 -13.09
CA ALA A 132 -19.89 2.31 -12.28
C ALA A 132 -20.14 0.96 -11.58
N PHE A 133 -20.60 1.01 -10.34
CA PHE A 133 -21.15 -0.13 -9.61
C PHE A 133 -22.67 -0.04 -9.57
N VAL A 134 -23.35 -1.12 -9.99
CA VAL A 134 -24.81 -1.16 -10.08
C VAL A 134 -25.34 -2.28 -9.18
N ALA A 135 -26.06 -1.91 -8.13
CA ALA A 135 -26.67 -2.89 -7.24
C ALA A 135 -27.76 -3.69 -8.00
N VAL A 136 -27.81 -5.00 -7.79
CA VAL A 136 -28.86 -5.88 -8.33
C VAL A 136 -29.67 -6.55 -7.22
N ASP A 137 -30.90 -6.92 -7.55
CA ASP A 137 -31.87 -7.54 -6.63
C ASP A 137 -31.68 -9.06 -6.46
N LYS A 138 -30.94 -9.69 -7.38
CA LYS A 138 -30.74 -11.15 -7.43
C LYS A 138 -29.29 -11.51 -7.61
N LYS A 139 -28.83 -12.49 -6.83
CA LYS A 139 -27.44 -12.99 -6.83
C LYS A 139 -26.99 -13.48 -8.20
N GLU A 140 -27.88 -14.06 -8.99
CA GLU A 140 -27.59 -14.64 -10.30
C GLU A 140 -27.33 -13.58 -11.38
N LYS A 141 -27.73 -12.33 -11.14
CA LYS A 141 -27.48 -11.20 -12.03
C LYS A 141 -26.16 -10.47 -11.71
N ALA A 142 -25.44 -10.87 -10.67
CA ALA A 142 -24.29 -10.14 -10.15
C ALA A 142 -22.96 -10.68 -10.71
N ASP A 143 -22.12 -9.77 -11.19
CA ASP A 143 -20.73 -10.02 -11.53
C ASP A 143 -19.86 -10.06 -10.26
N LEU A 144 -20.12 -9.14 -9.33
CA LEU A 144 -19.49 -9.02 -8.03
C LEU A 144 -20.44 -9.47 -6.91
N ILE A 145 -19.98 -10.34 -6.02
CA ILE A 145 -20.70 -10.65 -4.78
C ILE A 145 -19.84 -10.26 -3.60
N ILE A 146 -20.40 -9.42 -2.74
CA ILE A 146 -19.77 -8.95 -1.50
C ILE A 146 -20.44 -9.68 -0.34
N SER A 147 -19.76 -10.67 0.20
CA SER A 147 -20.27 -11.55 1.24
C SER A 147 -19.73 -11.14 2.61
N PHE A 148 -20.64 -10.75 3.51
CA PHE A 148 -20.35 -10.54 4.93
C PHE A 148 -20.75 -11.80 5.69
N THR A 149 -19.76 -12.51 6.22
CA THR A 149 -19.93 -13.85 6.80
C THR A 149 -19.17 -14.00 8.12
N GLN A 150 -19.11 -15.22 8.65
CA GLN A 150 -18.27 -15.60 9.79
C GLN A 150 -17.07 -16.40 9.30
N GLU A 151 -15.95 -16.33 10.01
CA GLU A 151 -14.71 -17.04 9.67
C GLU A 151 -14.93 -18.52 9.37
N LYS A 152 -15.77 -19.19 10.17
CA LYS A 152 -16.08 -20.62 10.02
C LYS A 152 -16.68 -21.01 8.67
N PHE A 153 -17.27 -20.07 7.93
CA PHE A 153 -17.93 -20.32 6.64
C PHE A 153 -17.07 -19.97 5.41
N ILE A 154 -15.95 -19.25 5.58
CA ILE A 154 -15.11 -18.81 4.45
C ILE A 154 -14.64 -20.01 3.63
N ARG A 155 -14.14 -21.05 4.31
CA ARG A 155 -13.60 -22.23 3.62
C ARG A 155 -14.65 -22.90 2.73
N SER A 156 -15.89 -23.04 3.22
CA SER A 156 -16.98 -23.62 2.43
C SER A 156 -17.41 -22.70 1.28
N ALA A 157 -17.45 -21.39 1.51
CA ALA A 157 -17.83 -20.41 0.49
C ALA A 157 -16.82 -20.38 -0.67
N LEU A 158 -15.51 -20.32 -0.36
CA LEU A 158 -14.44 -20.39 -1.36
C LEU A 158 -14.47 -21.71 -2.12
N ARG A 159 -14.63 -22.84 -1.43
CA ARG A 159 -14.70 -24.16 -2.09
C ARG A 159 -15.87 -24.25 -3.07
N GLN A 160 -17.02 -23.68 -2.72
CA GLN A 160 -18.19 -23.65 -3.60
C GLN A 160 -17.91 -22.80 -4.86
N TYR A 161 -17.20 -21.68 -4.72
CA TYR A 161 -16.94 -20.77 -5.83
C TYR A 161 -15.80 -21.19 -6.76
N MET A 162 -14.72 -21.72 -6.18
CA MET A 162 -13.49 -22.09 -6.90
C MET A 162 -13.52 -23.53 -7.43
N GLY A 163 -14.38 -24.37 -6.87
CA GLY A 163 -14.49 -25.79 -7.22
C GLY A 163 -13.53 -26.67 -6.40
N ARG A 164 -13.77 -28.00 -6.46
CA ARG A 164 -13.09 -28.99 -5.61
C ARG A 164 -11.58 -29.12 -5.85
N ASN A 165 -11.08 -28.71 -7.03
CA ASN A 165 -9.67 -28.85 -7.39
C ASN A 165 -8.77 -27.73 -6.83
N SER A 166 -9.33 -26.72 -6.19
CA SER A 166 -8.59 -25.56 -5.66
C SER A 166 -8.29 -25.64 -4.17
N MET A 167 -8.33 -26.84 -3.56
CA MET A 167 -8.23 -26.99 -2.10
C MET A 167 -6.94 -26.43 -1.49
N GLN A 168 -5.81 -26.48 -2.20
CA GLN A 168 -4.56 -25.87 -1.74
C GLN A 168 -4.69 -24.35 -1.63
N LEU A 169 -5.24 -23.70 -2.67
CA LEU A 169 -5.48 -22.27 -2.69
C LEU A 169 -6.53 -21.85 -1.66
N VAL A 170 -7.62 -22.60 -1.52
CA VAL A 170 -8.63 -22.38 -0.47
C VAL A 170 -8.01 -22.43 0.91
N ASN A 171 -7.19 -23.46 1.20
CA ASN A 171 -6.54 -23.59 2.51
C ASN A 171 -5.55 -22.44 2.78
N HIS A 172 -4.82 -21.99 1.77
CA HIS A 172 -3.89 -20.86 1.89
C HIS A 172 -4.63 -19.57 2.24
N LEU A 173 -5.62 -19.18 1.42
CA LEU A 173 -6.43 -17.97 1.62
C LEU A 173 -7.10 -17.96 3.00
N THR A 174 -7.65 -19.10 3.44
CA THR A 174 -8.32 -19.17 4.76
C THR A 174 -7.37 -19.02 5.95
N ARG A 175 -6.11 -19.43 5.82
CA ARG A 175 -5.15 -19.43 6.93
C ARG A 175 -4.43 -18.10 7.07
N ASN A 176 -4.06 -17.50 5.95
CA ASN A 176 -3.12 -16.38 5.94
C ASN A 176 -3.80 -15.03 5.82
N SER A 177 -5.01 -14.97 5.26
CA SER A 177 -5.69 -13.71 4.99
C SER A 177 -6.81 -13.45 6.00
N VAL A 178 -6.98 -12.19 6.42
CA VAL A 178 -8.11 -11.78 7.27
C VAL A 178 -9.39 -11.74 6.45
N CYS A 179 -9.32 -11.22 5.23
CA CYS A 179 -10.40 -11.16 4.26
C CYS A 179 -9.92 -11.82 2.96
N VAL A 180 -10.83 -12.02 1.99
CA VAL A 180 -10.46 -12.66 0.73
C VAL A 180 -11.20 -12.04 -0.46
N ALA A 181 -10.45 -11.57 -1.45
CA ALA A 181 -10.93 -11.31 -2.80
C ALA A 181 -10.49 -12.41 -3.77
N HIS A 182 -11.33 -12.66 -4.76
CA HIS A 182 -10.97 -13.51 -5.89
C HIS A 182 -11.68 -13.04 -7.15
N ILE A 183 -10.95 -13.01 -8.26
CA ILE A 183 -11.49 -12.66 -9.58
C ILE A 183 -11.50 -13.86 -10.54
N LYS A 184 -12.42 -13.87 -11.49
CA LYS A 184 -12.37 -14.73 -12.68
C LYS A 184 -12.20 -13.83 -13.89
N THR A 185 -11.24 -14.19 -14.73
CA THR A 185 -10.95 -13.48 -15.97
C THR A 185 -11.46 -14.25 -17.19
N THR A 186 -11.66 -13.53 -18.28
CA THR A 186 -11.81 -14.11 -19.62
C THR A 186 -10.44 -14.58 -20.14
N LYS A 187 -10.42 -15.31 -21.27
CA LYS A 187 -9.15 -15.68 -21.92
C LYS A 187 -8.30 -14.47 -22.31
N GLY A 188 -8.92 -13.31 -22.55
CA GLY A 188 -8.23 -12.06 -22.89
C GLY A 188 -7.74 -11.25 -21.68
N GLY A 189 -7.94 -11.72 -20.45
CA GLY A 189 -7.51 -11.03 -19.23
C GLY A 189 -8.57 -10.14 -18.58
N GLY A 190 -9.66 -9.81 -19.30
CA GLY A 190 -10.72 -8.95 -18.75
C GLY A 190 -11.44 -9.61 -17.58
N ILE A 191 -11.67 -8.87 -16.49
CA ILE A 191 -12.40 -9.37 -15.33
C ILE A 191 -13.88 -9.56 -15.71
N LYS A 192 -14.44 -10.73 -15.37
CA LYS A 192 -15.85 -11.07 -15.66
C LYS A 192 -16.66 -11.45 -14.42
N ALA A 193 -16.01 -11.76 -13.30
CA ALA A 193 -16.70 -12.02 -12.05
C ALA A 193 -15.72 -11.84 -10.89
N ALA A 194 -16.21 -11.41 -9.74
CA ALA A 194 -15.43 -11.28 -8.53
C ALA A 194 -16.21 -11.72 -7.29
N ARG A 195 -15.50 -12.15 -6.26
CA ARG A 195 -16.04 -12.46 -4.93
C ARG A 195 -15.18 -11.77 -3.90
N VAL A 196 -15.83 -11.08 -2.96
CA VAL A 196 -15.20 -10.51 -1.77
C VAL A 196 -15.86 -11.14 -0.57
N LEU A 197 -15.07 -11.70 0.33
CA LEU A 197 -15.51 -12.43 1.51
C LEU A 197 -14.90 -11.77 2.74
N ILE A 198 -15.76 -11.22 3.60
CA ILE A 198 -15.36 -10.52 4.81
C ILE A 198 -15.89 -11.33 6.01
N PRO A 199 -15.03 -12.04 6.75
CA PRO A 199 -15.40 -12.66 8.02
C PRO A 199 -15.51 -11.56 9.08
N VAL A 200 -16.72 -11.09 9.34
CA VAL A 200 -16.94 -9.88 10.17
C VAL A 200 -16.45 -10.08 11.61
N ASP A 201 -16.57 -11.30 12.13
CA ASP A 201 -16.05 -11.69 13.44
C ASP A 201 -14.52 -11.56 13.52
N ARG A 202 -13.78 -12.14 12.57
CA ARG A 202 -12.31 -12.04 12.52
C ARG A 202 -11.82 -10.63 12.16
N ALA A 203 -12.48 -9.96 11.20
CA ALA A 203 -12.09 -8.62 10.80
C ALA A 203 -12.25 -7.62 11.95
N ARG A 204 -13.34 -7.71 12.72
CA ARG A 204 -13.55 -6.85 13.90
C ARG A 204 -12.59 -7.17 15.04
N SER A 205 -12.28 -8.44 15.30
CA SER A 205 -11.33 -8.80 16.38
C SER A 205 -9.92 -8.26 16.13
N HIS A 206 -9.57 -8.00 14.87
CA HIS A 206 -8.31 -7.37 14.47
C HIS A 206 -8.42 -5.87 14.16
N ALA A 207 -9.60 -5.24 14.39
CA ALA A 207 -9.89 -3.86 14.01
C ALA A 207 -9.66 -3.55 12.50
N LYS A 208 -9.83 -4.55 11.63
CA LYS A 208 -9.58 -4.48 10.18
C LYS A 208 -10.84 -4.41 9.32
N LEU A 209 -12.03 -4.18 9.88
CA LEU A 209 -13.27 -4.21 9.09
C LEU A 209 -13.25 -3.19 7.94
N VAL A 210 -12.84 -1.95 8.20
CA VAL A 210 -12.76 -0.90 7.19
C VAL A 210 -11.66 -1.20 6.18
N SER A 211 -10.45 -1.52 6.65
CA SER A 211 -9.31 -1.83 5.77
C SER A 211 -9.62 -3.01 4.85
N CYS A 212 -10.24 -4.09 5.37
CA CYS A 212 -10.70 -5.20 4.54
C CYS A 212 -11.70 -4.78 3.46
N ILE A 213 -12.67 -3.92 3.77
CA ILE A 213 -13.62 -3.44 2.77
C ILE A 213 -12.87 -2.68 1.67
N VAL A 214 -11.97 -1.78 2.06
CA VAL A 214 -11.22 -0.93 1.13
C VAL A 214 -10.27 -1.76 0.28
N GLU A 215 -9.44 -2.59 0.90
CA GLU A 215 -8.43 -3.41 0.25
C GLU A 215 -9.06 -4.36 -0.77
N GLU A 216 -9.99 -5.22 -0.33
CA GLU A 216 -10.53 -6.29 -1.15
C GLU A 216 -11.35 -5.76 -2.34
N LEU A 217 -12.12 -4.68 -2.13
CA LEU A 217 -12.85 -4.02 -3.22
C LEU A 217 -11.91 -3.28 -4.17
N THR A 218 -10.72 -2.87 -3.73
CA THR A 218 -9.73 -2.27 -4.61
C THR A 218 -8.96 -3.34 -5.38
N GLN A 219 -8.64 -4.47 -4.74
CA GLN A 219 -7.96 -5.60 -5.39
C GLN A 219 -8.77 -6.11 -6.58
N ILE A 220 -10.09 -6.29 -6.43
CA ILE A 220 -10.96 -6.77 -7.53
C ILE A 220 -11.04 -5.81 -8.71
N MET A 221 -10.51 -4.58 -8.61
CA MET A 221 -10.35 -3.68 -9.75
C MET A 221 -9.18 -4.05 -10.66
N GLY A 222 -8.29 -4.94 -10.23
CA GLY A 222 -7.13 -5.43 -10.99
C GLY A 222 -5.78 -5.27 -10.29
N LEU A 223 -5.77 -4.83 -9.03
CA LEU A 223 -4.58 -4.63 -8.19
C LEU A 223 -4.44 -5.83 -7.23
N LEU A 224 -4.11 -7.00 -7.77
CA LEU A 224 -4.41 -8.30 -7.16
C LEU A 224 -3.35 -8.84 -6.19
N ASN A 225 -2.22 -8.15 -6.02
CA ASN A 225 -1.09 -8.67 -5.28
C ASN A 225 -0.84 -7.87 -3.99
N ASP A 226 -0.84 -8.56 -2.86
CA ASP A 226 -0.32 -8.02 -1.61
C ASP A 226 1.21 -7.94 -1.65
N ALA A 227 1.74 -6.78 -1.28
CA ALA A 227 3.13 -6.43 -1.45
C ALA A 227 3.68 -5.69 -0.23
N ASP A 228 4.35 -6.44 0.63
CA ASP A 228 5.13 -5.96 1.79
C ASP A 228 6.16 -4.86 1.45
N THR A 229 6.62 -4.83 0.19
CA THR A 229 7.64 -3.89 -0.32
C THR A 229 7.04 -2.57 -0.79
N VAL A 230 5.72 -2.49 -0.96
CA VAL A 230 5.05 -1.30 -1.50
C VAL A 230 4.39 -0.53 -0.36
N TYR A 231 5.01 0.55 0.13
CA TYR A 231 4.54 1.37 1.23
C TYR A 231 4.35 2.82 0.74
N PRO A 232 3.26 3.52 1.08
CA PRO A 232 2.28 3.23 2.15
C PRO A 232 0.98 2.53 1.70
N SER A 233 1.02 1.75 0.61
CA SER A 233 -0.14 1.10 -0.02
C SER A 233 -1.07 0.37 0.96
N ILE A 234 -2.37 0.31 0.63
CA ILE A 234 -3.35 -0.51 1.35
C ILE A 234 -3.04 -2.01 1.23
N PHE A 235 -2.38 -2.43 0.14
CA PHE A 235 -1.99 -3.83 -0.13
C PHE A 235 -0.71 -4.25 0.61
N ASN A 236 -0.28 -3.48 1.60
CA ASN A 236 0.91 -3.79 2.39
C ASN A 236 0.49 -4.20 3.79
N ASP A 237 0.79 -5.44 4.19
CA ASP A 237 0.38 -5.98 5.49
C ASP A 237 0.90 -5.20 6.71
N LYS A 238 1.96 -4.38 6.51
CA LYS A 238 2.57 -3.53 7.55
C LYS A 238 2.04 -2.10 7.53
N THR A 239 1.13 -1.77 6.63
CA THR A 239 0.50 -0.45 6.58
C THR A 239 -0.40 -0.23 7.78
N TYR A 240 -0.42 0.99 8.30
CA TYR A 240 -1.39 1.42 9.31
C TYR A 240 -2.60 2.14 8.67
N ASN A 241 -2.61 2.27 7.34
CA ASN A 241 -3.67 2.95 6.63
C ASN A 241 -4.89 2.04 6.51
N GLU A 242 -6.05 2.54 6.92
CA GLU A 242 -7.33 1.83 6.74
C GLU A 242 -8.03 2.21 5.42
N LEU A 243 -7.56 3.27 4.76
CA LEU A 243 -8.13 3.86 3.56
C LEU A 243 -7.08 3.91 2.44
N LEU A 244 -7.53 4.14 1.20
CA LEU A 244 -6.64 4.36 0.07
C LEU A 244 -5.67 5.52 0.35
N THR A 245 -4.40 5.27 0.06
CA THR A 245 -3.36 6.29 0.10
C THR A 245 -3.22 7.01 -1.25
N GLY A 246 -2.41 8.07 -1.28
CA GLY A 246 -2.04 8.72 -2.54
C GLY A 246 -1.35 7.76 -3.52
N LEU A 247 -0.62 6.77 -3.02
CA LEU A 247 -0.02 5.72 -3.85
C LEU A 247 -1.11 4.90 -4.54
N ASP A 248 -2.05 4.35 -3.77
CA ASP A 248 -3.14 3.50 -4.30
C ASP A 248 -4.01 4.26 -5.32
N TYR A 249 -4.28 5.54 -5.04
CA TYR A 249 -4.97 6.43 -5.96
C TYR A 249 -4.27 6.50 -7.33
N ILE A 250 -2.95 6.72 -7.35
CA ILE A 250 -2.19 6.80 -8.60
C ILE A 250 -2.18 5.45 -9.31
N LEU A 251 -2.02 4.34 -8.58
CA LEU A 251 -2.03 3.00 -9.18
C LEU A 251 -3.36 2.69 -9.89
N LEU A 252 -4.48 3.03 -9.25
CA LEU A 252 -5.81 2.89 -9.86
C LEU A 252 -5.97 3.79 -11.10
N ARG A 253 -5.54 5.06 -11.01
CA ARG A 253 -5.61 6.01 -12.13
C ARG A 253 -4.79 5.55 -13.33
N VAL A 254 -3.59 5.02 -13.10
CA VAL A 254 -2.74 4.43 -14.15
C VAL A 254 -3.40 3.17 -14.72
N LEU A 255 -3.90 2.26 -13.88
CA LEU A 255 -4.55 1.02 -14.33
C LEU A 255 -5.75 1.32 -15.23
N TYR A 256 -6.54 2.33 -14.90
CA TYR A 256 -7.75 2.72 -15.64
C TYR A 256 -7.53 3.82 -16.70
N ASP A 257 -6.28 4.26 -16.91
CA ASP A 257 -5.93 5.10 -18.06
C ASP A 257 -6.30 4.37 -19.37
N ASN A 258 -6.81 5.11 -20.35
CA ASN A 258 -7.31 4.54 -21.59
C ASN A 258 -6.20 3.88 -22.42
N ARG A 259 -4.93 4.24 -22.22
CA ARG A 259 -3.77 3.64 -22.89
C ARG A 259 -3.44 2.25 -22.35
N VAL A 260 -3.73 1.99 -21.07
CA VAL A 260 -3.53 0.67 -20.46
C VAL A 260 -4.69 -0.23 -20.90
N LYS A 261 -4.39 -1.28 -21.66
CA LYS A 261 -5.41 -2.21 -22.19
C LYS A 261 -5.36 -3.54 -21.46
N VAL A 262 -6.53 -4.15 -21.35
CA VAL A 262 -6.68 -5.53 -20.88
C VAL A 262 -5.82 -6.45 -21.73
N GLY A 263 -5.11 -7.38 -21.09
CA GLY A 263 -4.27 -8.35 -21.78
C GLY A 263 -2.85 -7.88 -22.10
N MET A 264 -2.50 -6.61 -21.90
CA MET A 264 -1.11 -6.15 -22.06
C MET A 264 -0.17 -6.86 -21.09
N LYS A 265 0.95 -7.37 -21.60
CA LYS A 265 2.07 -7.93 -20.81
C LYS A 265 2.92 -6.83 -20.20
N VAL A 266 3.81 -7.23 -19.28
CA VAL A 266 4.76 -6.33 -18.60
C VAL A 266 5.52 -5.44 -19.59
N ASP A 267 6.15 -6.03 -20.61
CA ASP A 267 6.98 -5.29 -21.58
C ASP A 267 6.15 -4.32 -22.44
N GLU A 268 4.86 -4.59 -22.61
CA GLU A 268 3.94 -3.73 -23.37
C GLU A 268 3.42 -2.57 -22.51
N VAL A 269 3.07 -2.85 -21.25
CA VAL A 269 2.40 -1.87 -20.38
C VAL A 269 3.39 -0.94 -19.67
N MET A 270 4.59 -1.39 -19.31
CA MET A 270 5.52 -0.58 -18.51
C MET A 270 5.99 0.70 -19.23
N PRO A 271 6.29 0.71 -20.55
CA PRO A 271 6.54 1.96 -21.27
C PRO A 271 5.35 2.93 -21.22
N VAL A 272 4.12 2.40 -21.30
CA VAL A 272 2.88 3.20 -21.20
C VAL A 272 2.71 3.79 -19.80
N VAL A 273 2.95 2.99 -18.76
CA VAL A 273 2.91 3.42 -17.35
C VAL A 273 3.89 4.57 -17.11
N HIS A 274 5.14 4.46 -17.55
CA HIS A 274 6.12 5.55 -17.41
C HIS A 274 5.67 6.83 -18.11
N ALA A 275 5.06 6.73 -19.30
CA ALA A 275 4.53 7.90 -20.01
C ALA A 275 3.38 8.56 -19.24
N ILE A 276 2.44 7.77 -18.70
CA ILE A 276 1.32 8.27 -17.87
C ILE A 276 1.86 8.98 -16.62
N LEU A 277 2.81 8.37 -15.91
CA LEU A 277 3.35 8.92 -14.67
C LEU A 277 4.08 10.25 -14.90
N LYS A 278 4.87 10.36 -15.98
CA LYS A 278 5.49 11.64 -16.39
C LYS A 278 4.44 12.70 -16.69
N GLU A 279 3.36 12.35 -17.38
CA GLU A 279 2.25 13.26 -17.64
C GLU A 279 1.58 13.73 -16.35
N TYR A 280 1.33 12.83 -15.40
CA TYR A 280 0.74 13.15 -14.10
C TYR A 280 1.64 14.07 -13.27
N GLN A 281 2.96 13.89 -13.33
CA GLN A 281 3.91 14.82 -12.71
C GLN A 281 3.86 16.20 -13.37
N HIS A 282 3.88 16.28 -14.71
CA HIS A 282 3.79 17.56 -15.43
C HIS A 282 2.48 18.31 -15.16
N ARG A 283 1.38 17.58 -14.97
CA ARG A 283 0.06 18.14 -14.65
C ARG A 283 -0.13 18.48 -13.17
N GLY A 284 0.87 18.21 -12.32
CA GLY A 284 0.78 18.45 -10.89
C GLY A 284 -0.23 17.54 -10.19
N VAL A 285 -0.47 16.33 -10.70
CA VAL A 285 -1.20 15.29 -9.96
C VAL A 285 -0.24 14.59 -8.98
N ILE A 286 1.01 14.42 -9.39
CA ILE A 286 2.11 13.93 -8.55
C ILE A 286 2.99 15.14 -8.20
N HIS A 287 3.15 15.42 -6.91
CA HIS A 287 3.99 16.50 -6.40
C HIS A 287 5.27 15.95 -5.80
N ASN A 288 6.39 16.62 -6.07
CA ASN A 288 7.71 16.27 -5.50
C ASN A 288 7.96 16.94 -4.15
#